data_AF-A0A1L5L3A8-F1
#
_entry.id   AF-A0A1L5L3A8-F1
#
_cell.length_a   1.000
_cell.length_b   1.000
_cell.length_c   1.000
_cell.angle_alpha   90.00
_cell.angle_beta   90.00
_cell.angle_gamma   90.00
#
_symmetry.space_group_name_H-M   'P 1'
#
loop_
_entity.id
_entity.type
_entity.pdbx_description
1 polymer ?
#
loop_
_entity_poly.entity_id
_entity_poly.type
_entity_poly.pdbx_seq_one_letter_code
_entity_poly.pdbx_strand_id
1 'polypeptide(L)'
;MAEYFHGVSTRQVDTSVSTPVTADSGIAFVVGAAPAHTVGGSVNDPIMCQSYAEAVAAMGYSDNWGNYPICEAIYAQFKLYGVSPVVFVNILDPAKHKKSVSEQNYTVTDGKVLLPLEALKDTVKVTGYTAGEDFDLFYEGENLILEVIEGGSIPERTGELTIAFDAVDPSKIAEKDIIGGFEVSTKKYSGLELIDKVFPKYGIVCDMILAPGDG
;
A
#
# COMPACT_ATOMS: atom_id res chain seq x y z
N MET A 1 -7.14 -10.90 33.61
CA MET A 1 -7.24 -12.35 33.86
C MET A 1 -6.25 -13.00 32.91
N ALA A 2 -5.20 -13.63 33.44
CA ALA A 2 -4.16 -14.24 32.63
C ALA A 2 -4.60 -15.66 32.23
N GLU A 3 -4.82 -15.91 30.95
CA GLU A 3 -4.98 -17.27 30.44
C GLU A 3 -3.58 -17.86 30.21
N TYR A 4 -3.24 -18.84 31.04
CA TYR A 4 -2.09 -19.70 30.83
C TYR A 4 -2.50 -20.85 29.91
N PHE A 5 -1.92 -20.94 28.72
CA PHE A 5 -2.12 -22.07 27.82
C PHE A 5 -1.08 -23.17 28.13
N HIS A 6 -1.54 -24.38 28.43
CA HIS A 6 -0.70 -25.56 28.64
C HIS A 6 -0.93 -26.54 27.48
N GLY A 7 -0.13 -26.40 26.42
CA GLY A 7 -0.16 -27.25 25.23
C GLY A 7 0.90 -26.80 24.21
N VAL A 8 1.46 -27.73 23.44
CA VAL A 8 2.38 -27.37 22.35
C VAL A 8 1.57 -26.73 21.22
N SER A 9 1.87 -25.48 20.91
CA SER A 9 1.33 -24.76 19.75
C SER A 9 2.38 -24.81 18.64
N THR A 10 2.08 -25.49 17.55
CA THR A 10 2.87 -25.42 16.31
C THR A 10 2.15 -24.50 15.34
N ARG A 11 2.65 -23.28 15.19
CA ARG A 11 2.26 -22.38 14.11
C ARG A 11 3.24 -22.62 12.95
N GLN A 12 2.71 -23.01 11.80
CA GLN A 12 3.47 -22.95 10.55
C GLN A 12 3.65 -21.46 10.23
N VAL A 13 4.84 -20.95 10.48
CA VAL A 13 5.23 -19.62 10.01
C VAL A 13 5.70 -19.82 8.59
N ASP A 14 5.26 -18.95 7.67
CA ASP A 14 5.74 -18.93 6.29
C ASP A 14 7.26 -19.10 6.24
N THR A 15 7.73 -19.91 5.29
CA THR A 15 9.13 -20.27 5.11
C THR A 15 10.03 -19.07 5.34
N SER A 16 10.98 -19.23 6.28
CA SER A 16 11.95 -18.22 6.67
C SER A 16 12.49 -17.53 5.42
N VAL A 17 11.97 -16.32 5.14
CA VAL A 17 12.62 -15.42 4.20
C VAL A 17 13.98 -15.22 4.81
N SER A 18 15.04 -15.70 4.15
CA SER A 18 16.41 -15.53 4.62
C SER A 18 16.53 -14.10 5.11
N THR A 19 16.89 -13.92 6.39
CA THR A 19 17.12 -12.57 6.92
C THR A 19 18.14 -11.91 6.00
N PRO A 20 17.80 -10.78 5.37
CA PRO A 20 18.71 -10.12 4.46
C PRO A 20 20.05 -9.85 5.15
N VAL A 21 21.14 -9.89 4.39
CA VAL A 21 22.45 -9.51 4.92
C VAL A 21 22.43 -8.00 5.15
N THR A 22 22.71 -7.58 6.38
CA THR A 22 22.84 -6.17 6.71
C THR A 22 24.07 -5.60 6.01
N ALA A 23 23.83 -4.64 5.13
CA ALA A 23 24.85 -3.90 4.43
C ALA A 23 25.14 -2.60 5.19
N ASP A 24 26.42 -2.35 5.48
CA ASP A 24 26.89 -1.05 6.02
C ASP A 24 27.09 0.00 4.91
N SER A 25 27.06 -0.41 3.64
CA SER A 25 27.21 0.40 2.43
C SER A 25 26.37 -0.19 1.29
N GLY A 26 25.93 0.61 0.32
CA GLY A 26 24.96 0.19 -0.69
C GLY A 26 23.53 0.26 -0.17
N ILE A 27 23.23 1.21 0.72
CA ILE A 27 21.88 1.40 1.25
C ILE A 27 21.08 2.20 0.22
N ALA A 28 20.08 1.53 -0.34
CA ALA A 28 19.19 2.10 -1.33
C ALA A 28 18.15 3.05 -0.73
N PHE A 29 18.02 4.22 -1.34
CA PHE A 29 16.92 5.17 -1.18
C PHE A 29 16.05 5.12 -2.43
N VAL A 30 14.85 4.57 -2.28
CA VAL A 30 13.93 4.27 -3.38
C VAL A 30 12.71 5.18 -3.30
N VAL A 31 12.47 5.96 -4.34
CA VAL A 31 11.29 6.83 -4.47
C VAL A 31 10.41 6.32 -5.61
N GLY A 32 9.11 6.17 -5.38
CA GLY A 32 8.21 5.69 -6.42
C GLY A 32 6.77 5.48 -5.94
N ALA A 33 5.96 4.80 -6.74
CA ALA A 33 4.59 4.47 -6.37
C ALA A 33 4.50 3.07 -5.73
N ALA A 34 3.72 2.97 -4.66
CA ALA A 34 3.30 1.73 -4.04
C ALA A 34 1.80 1.80 -3.70
N PRO A 35 1.08 0.67 -3.58
CA PRO A 35 -0.33 0.64 -3.19
C PRO A 35 -0.47 0.83 -1.67
N ALA A 36 0.16 1.86 -1.10
CA ALA A 36 0.24 2.08 0.35
C ALA A 36 -1.13 2.35 0.99
N HIS A 37 -2.11 2.83 0.20
CA HIS A 37 -3.49 3.02 0.64
C HIS A 37 -4.15 1.70 1.11
N THR A 38 -3.65 0.56 0.66
CA THR A 38 -4.15 -0.77 1.06
C THR A 38 -3.80 -1.15 2.50
N VAL A 39 -2.72 -0.56 3.03
CA VAL A 39 -2.18 -0.85 4.37
C VAL A 39 -2.18 0.37 5.29
N GLY A 40 -2.74 1.51 4.84
CA GLY A 40 -2.69 2.78 5.57
C GLY A 40 -1.28 3.38 5.65
N GLY A 41 -0.43 3.05 4.67
CA GLY A 41 0.95 3.52 4.60
C GLY A 41 1.07 5.01 4.32
N SER A 42 2.18 5.58 4.79
CA SER A 42 2.46 7.02 4.67
C SER A 42 2.81 7.44 3.25
N VAL A 43 2.44 8.67 2.89
CA VAL A 43 2.83 9.33 1.65
C VAL A 43 3.93 10.35 1.96
N ASN A 44 5.00 10.40 1.16
CA ASN A 44 6.13 11.31 1.33
C ASN A 44 6.77 11.22 2.73
N ASP A 45 6.96 10.00 3.25
CA ASP A 45 7.71 9.74 4.48
C ASP A 45 8.75 8.64 4.22
N PRO A 46 10.05 8.85 4.50
CA PRO A 46 11.05 7.81 4.33
C PRO A 46 10.89 6.72 5.39
N ILE A 47 10.66 5.50 4.94
CA ILE A 47 10.52 4.30 5.79
C ILE A 47 11.70 3.36 5.54
N MET A 48 12.53 3.16 6.55
CA MET A 48 13.61 2.15 6.51
C MET A 48 13.03 0.78 6.83
N CYS A 49 13.19 -0.17 5.91
CA CYS A 49 12.74 -1.55 6.06
C CYS A 49 13.95 -2.49 6.10
N GLN A 50 13.92 -3.44 7.04
CA GLN A 50 14.94 -4.47 7.21
C GLN A 50 14.55 -5.81 6.59
N SER A 51 13.29 -5.97 6.22
CA SER A 51 12.78 -7.22 5.64
C SER A 51 11.66 -6.97 4.63
N TYR A 52 11.40 -8.00 3.81
CA TYR A 52 10.26 -8.02 2.90
C TYR A 52 8.94 -7.77 3.62
N ALA A 53 8.73 -8.41 4.79
CA ALA A 53 7.48 -8.29 5.53
C ALA A 53 7.24 -6.86 6.05
N GLU A 54 8.29 -6.20 6.53
CA GLU A 54 8.21 -4.79 6.94
C GLU A 54 7.89 -3.87 5.77
N ALA A 55 8.53 -4.12 4.61
CA ALA A 55 8.30 -3.32 3.41
C ALA A 55 6.86 -3.47 2.89
N VAL A 56 6.34 -4.70 2.81
CA VAL A 56 4.94 -4.95 2.42
C VAL A 56 3.96 -4.34 3.43
N ALA A 57 4.26 -4.42 4.73
CA ALA A 57 3.41 -3.80 5.75
C ALA A 57 3.39 -2.26 5.67
N ALA A 58 4.49 -1.64 5.23
CA ALA A 58 4.59 -0.18 5.10
C ALA A 58 4.05 0.35 3.76
N MET A 59 4.25 -0.39 2.67
CA MET A 59 4.05 0.09 1.29
C MET A 59 2.86 -0.58 0.59
N GLY A 60 2.32 -1.66 1.14
CA GLY A 60 1.46 -2.57 0.40
C GLY A 60 2.25 -3.36 -0.65
N TYR A 61 1.57 -4.21 -1.41
CA TYR A 61 2.19 -4.98 -2.48
C TYR A 61 1.20 -5.28 -3.61
N SER A 62 1.67 -5.24 -4.85
CA SER A 62 1.00 -5.77 -6.04
C SER A 62 2.05 -6.23 -7.04
N ASP A 63 1.71 -7.26 -7.83
CA ASP A 63 2.56 -7.74 -8.92
C ASP A 63 2.49 -6.85 -10.17
N ASN A 64 1.60 -5.84 -10.17
CA ASN A 64 1.56 -4.81 -11.20
C ASN A 64 2.68 -3.76 -11.00
N TRP A 65 3.92 -4.17 -11.28
CA TRP A 65 5.11 -3.33 -11.11
C TRP A 65 5.13 -2.11 -12.03
N GLY A 66 4.38 -2.13 -13.14
CA GLY A 66 4.23 -0.96 -14.01
C GLY A 66 3.52 0.20 -13.32
N ASN A 67 2.49 -0.10 -12.52
CA ASN A 67 1.80 0.91 -11.71
C ASN A 67 2.48 1.13 -10.34
N TYR A 68 3.17 0.11 -9.82
CA TYR A 68 3.73 0.11 -8.47
C TYR A 68 5.21 -0.34 -8.46
N PRO A 69 6.13 0.48 -9.01
CA PRO A 69 7.54 0.11 -9.15
C PRO A 69 8.29 -0.06 -7.82
N ILE A 70 7.78 0.47 -6.70
CA ILE A 70 8.34 0.14 -5.38
C ILE A 70 8.19 -1.36 -5.08
N CYS A 71 7.12 -2.01 -5.53
CA CYS A 71 6.91 -3.45 -5.30
C CYS A 71 7.96 -4.30 -6.02
N GLU A 72 8.41 -3.88 -7.21
CA GLU A 72 9.56 -4.46 -7.90
C GLU A 72 10.84 -4.29 -7.08
N ALA A 73 11.11 -3.08 -6.58
CA ALA A 73 12.29 -2.82 -5.74
C ALA A 73 12.27 -3.64 -4.44
N ILE A 74 11.12 -3.78 -3.78
CA ILE A 74 10.95 -4.64 -2.60
C ILE A 74 11.29 -6.09 -2.94
N TYR A 75 10.78 -6.60 -4.06
CA TYR A 75 11.06 -7.96 -4.51
C TYR A 75 12.54 -8.15 -4.84
N ALA A 76 13.13 -7.27 -5.63
CA ALA A 76 14.53 -7.34 -6.02
C ALA A 76 15.47 -7.32 -4.81
N GLN A 77 15.32 -6.34 -3.92
CA GLN A 77 16.24 -6.17 -2.80
C GLN A 77 16.12 -7.31 -1.78
N PHE A 78 14.90 -7.68 -1.37
CA PHE A 78 14.74 -8.63 -0.27
C PHE A 78 14.60 -10.09 -0.70
N LYS A 79 14.04 -10.38 -1.89
CA LYS A 79 13.82 -11.76 -2.35
C LYS A 79 14.91 -12.24 -3.31
N LEU A 80 15.34 -11.41 -4.26
CA LEU A 80 16.35 -11.80 -5.24
C LEU A 80 17.78 -11.66 -4.69
N TYR A 81 18.09 -10.49 -4.14
CA TYR A 81 19.46 -10.18 -3.68
C TYR A 81 19.66 -10.40 -2.18
N GLY A 82 18.60 -10.39 -1.38
CA GLY A 82 18.66 -10.63 0.06
C GLY A 82 19.47 -9.57 0.79
N VAL A 83 19.31 -8.29 0.46
CA VAL A 83 20.03 -7.15 1.06
C VAL A 83 19.09 -6.26 1.88
N SER A 84 19.61 -5.69 2.97
CA SER A 84 18.94 -4.68 3.79
C SER A 84 19.99 -3.78 4.47
N PRO A 85 19.61 -2.61 5.03
CA PRO A 85 18.32 -1.94 4.92
C PRO A 85 18.05 -1.35 3.53
N VAL A 86 16.77 -1.08 3.26
CA VAL A 86 16.34 -0.24 2.14
C VAL A 86 15.38 0.81 2.66
N VAL A 87 15.55 2.06 2.23
CA VAL A 87 14.64 3.17 2.54
C VAL A 87 13.71 3.39 1.37
N PHE A 88 12.40 3.35 1.63
CA PHE A 88 11.38 3.59 0.63
C PHE A 88 10.62 4.89 0.93
N VAL A 89 10.24 5.60 -0.14
CA VAL A 89 9.36 6.77 -0.10
C VAL A 89 8.26 6.57 -1.13
N ASN A 90 7.05 6.31 -0.66
CA ASN A 90 5.87 6.29 -1.52
C ASN A 90 5.42 7.72 -1.85
N ILE A 91 5.34 8.04 -3.14
CA ILE A 91 4.84 9.34 -3.64
C ILE A 91 3.42 9.28 -4.19
N LEU A 92 2.82 8.09 -4.29
CA LEU A 92 1.41 7.95 -4.68
C LEU A 92 0.53 8.49 -3.56
N ASP A 93 -0.06 9.68 -3.78
CA ASP A 93 -0.91 10.38 -2.81
C ASP A 93 -2.39 10.17 -3.16
N PRO A 94 -3.17 9.42 -2.36
CA PRO A 94 -4.60 9.21 -2.58
C PRO A 94 -5.44 10.48 -2.64
N ALA A 95 -4.97 11.59 -2.04
CA ALA A 95 -5.67 12.86 -2.11
C ALA A 95 -5.44 13.60 -3.44
N LYS A 96 -4.30 13.37 -4.11
CA LYS A 96 -3.88 14.09 -5.32
C LYS A 96 -3.92 13.22 -6.58
N HIS A 97 -3.35 12.03 -6.53
CA HIS A 97 -3.19 11.10 -7.64
C HIS A 97 -4.38 10.12 -7.68
N LYS A 98 -5.57 10.67 -7.95
CA LYS A 98 -6.81 9.88 -7.99
C LYS A 98 -7.73 10.27 -9.13
N LYS A 99 -8.65 9.38 -9.48
CA LYS A 99 -9.77 9.60 -10.41
C LYS A 99 -11.07 9.17 -9.75
N SER A 100 -12.17 9.81 -10.10
CA SER A 100 -13.50 9.39 -9.64
C SER A 100 -14.09 8.38 -10.62
N VAL A 101 -14.61 7.28 -10.08
CA VAL A 101 -15.38 6.27 -10.79
C VAL A 101 -16.85 6.56 -10.47
N SER A 102 -17.60 6.97 -11.50
CA SER A 102 -19.05 7.20 -11.39
C SER A 102 -19.79 5.90 -11.09
N GLU A 103 -21.06 6.01 -10.72
CA GLU A 103 -21.94 4.86 -10.47
C GLU A 103 -21.87 3.82 -11.60
N GLN A 104 -21.48 2.61 -11.24
CA GLN A 104 -21.42 1.44 -12.11
C GLN A 104 -21.99 0.24 -11.36
N ASN A 105 -22.56 -0.72 -12.10
CA ASN A 105 -23.02 -1.97 -11.50
C ASN A 105 -21.87 -2.95 -11.37
N TYR A 106 -21.75 -3.53 -10.19
CA TYR A 106 -20.82 -4.62 -9.90
C TYR A 106 -21.58 -5.85 -9.44
N THR A 107 -21.22 -7.01 -9.99
CA THR A 107 -21.85 -8.28 -9.67
C THR A 107 -21.48 -8.73 -8.25
N VAL A 108 -22.49 -9.17 -7.50
CA VAL A 108 -22.31 -9.81 -6.19
C VAL A 108 -22.17 -11.31 -6.41
N THR A 109 -21.06 -11.89 -5.96
CA THR A 109 -20.80 -13.35 -6.00
C THR A 109 -20.46 -13.81 -4.59
N ASP A 110 -21.19 -14.80 -4.08
CA ASP A 110 -21.00 -15.33 -2.72
C ASP A 110 -20.98 -14.24 -1.63
N GLY A 111 -21.87 -13.25 -1.75
CA GLY A 111 -21.97 -12.13 -0.81
C GLY A 111 -20.83 -11.10 -0.93
N LYS A 112 -19.98 -11.20 -1.96
CA LYS A 112 -18.83 -10.32 -2.15
C LYS A 112 -18.89 -9.59 -3.48
N VAL A 113 -18.36 -8.37 -3.49
CA VAL A 113 -18.03 -7.62 -4.69
C VAL A 113 -16.53 -7.36 -4.69
N LEU A 114 -15.87 -7.71 -5.79
CA LEU A 114 -14.44 -7.45 -6.00
C LEU A 114 -14.30 -6.12 -6.72
N LEU A 115 -13.88 -5.08 -5.99
CA LEU A 115 -13.51 -3.80 -6.56
C LEU A 115 -12.01 -3.80 -6.88
N PRO A 116 -11.56 -3.01 -7.87
CA PRO A 116 -10.15 -2.89 -8.20
C PRO A 116 -9.30 -2.50 -6.98
N LEU A 117 -8.04 -2.97 -6.91
CA LEU A 117 -7.09 -2.61 -5.86
C LEU A 117 -6.96 -1.09 -5.67
N GLU A 118 -7.11 -0.34 -6.76
CA GLU A 118 -6.98 1.11 -6.78
C GLU A 118 -8.11 1.82 -6.02
N ALA A 119 -9.27 1.17 -5.81
CA ALA A 119 -10.42 1.76 -5.15
C ALA A 119 -10.07 2.21 -3.72
N LEU A 120 -10.42 3.44 -3.38
CA LEU A 120 -10.19 4.02 -2.05
C LEU A 120 -11.35 3.66 -1.13
N LYS A 121 -11.09 2.74 -0.19
CA LYS A 121 -12.03 2.26 0.83
C LYS A 121 -12.98 3.34 1.39
N ASP A 122 -12.43 4.46 1.86
CA ASP A 122 -13.22 5.50 2.54
C ASP A 122 -14.12 6.34 1.60
N THR A 123 -14.03 6.11 0.30
CA THR A 123 -14.80 6.85 -0.73
C THR A 123 -15.89 6.01 -1.38
N VAL A 124 -15.94 4.72 -1.07
CA VAL A 124 -16.93 3.79 -1.62
C VAL A 124 -18.33 4.18 -1.16
N LYS A 125 -19.23 4.30 -2.14
CA LYS A 125 -20.65 4.56 -1.94
C LYS A 125 -21.45 3.52 -2.69
N VAL A 126 -22.34 2.85 -1.98
CA VAL A 126 -23.28 1.90 -2.55
C VAL A 126 -24.68 2.52 -2.52
N THR A 127 -25.36 2.56 -3.65
CA THR A 127 -26.66 3.23 -3.75
C THR A 127 -27.69 2.55 -2.85
N GLY A 128 -28.17 3.28 -1.84
CA GLY A 128 -29.20 2.81 -0.92
C GLY A 128 -28.70 2.01 0.29
N TYR A 129 -27.38 1.90 0.48
CA TYR A 129 -26.77 1.10 1.56
C TYR A 129 -25.62 1.84 2.26
N THR A 130 -25.37 1.50 3.50
CA THR A 130 -24.41 2.17 4.39
C THR A 130 -23.27 1.23 4.80
N ALA A 131 -22.02 1.71 4.67
CA ALA A 131 -20.84 0.98 5.12
C ALA A 131 -20.84 0.78 6.65
N GLY A 132 -20.47 -0.41 7.11
CA GLY A 132 -20.49 -0.83 8.52
C GLY A 132 -21.86 -1.25 9.06
N GLU A 133 -22.94 -1.02 8.30
CA GLU A 133 -24.29 -1.50 8.64
C GLU A 133 -24.74 -2.60 7.66
N ASP A 134 -24.60 -2.34 6.36
CA ASP A 134 -25.06 -3.24 5.30
C ASP A 134 -23.91 -4.04 4.66
N PHE A 135 -22.71 -3.48 4.65
CA PHE A 135 -21.52 -4.09 4.07
C PHE A 135 -20.25 -3.61 4.78
N ASP A 136 -19.20 -4.43 4.73
CA ASP A 136 -17.85 -4.09 5.16
C ASP A 136 -16.88 -4.03 3.98
N LEU A 137 -15.75 -3.35 4.19
CA LEU A 137 -14.71 -3.16 3.18
C LEU A 137 -13.33 -3.52 3.72
N PHE A 138 -12.58 -4.33 3.00
CA PHE A 138 -11.19 -4.66 3.33
C PHE A 138 -10.40 -5.02 2.08
N TYR A 139 -9.11 -4.75 2.09
CA TYR A 139 -8.23 -5.16 0.99
C TYR A 139 -7.80 -6.61 1.20
N GLU A 140 -7.89 -7.40 0.13
CA GLU A 140 -7.41 -8.78 0.09
C GLU A 140 -6.90 -9.11 -1.32
N GLY A 141 -5.68 -9.63 -1.40
CA GLY A 141 -5.01 -9.88 -2.68
C GLY A 141 -4.90 -8.59 -3.51
N GLU A 142 -5.35 -8.66 -4.77
CA GLU A 142 -5.36 -7.53 -5.71
C GLU A 142 -6.71 -6.82 -5.79
N ASN A 143 -7.54 -6.89 -4.73
CA ASN A 143 -8.87 -6.28 -4.74
C ASN A 143 -9.17 -5.56 -3.42
N LEU A 144 -10.04 -4.55 -3.51
CA LEU A 144 -10.85 -4.09 -2.38
C LEU A 144 -12.12 -4.94 -2.36
N ILE A 145 -12.27 -5.77 -1.33
CA ILE A 145 -13.43 -6.61 -1.13
C ILE A 145 -14.50 -5.81 -0.41
N LEU A 146 -15.69 -5.74 -1.01
CA LEU A 146 -16.92 -5.37 -0.34
C LEU A 146 -17.63 -6.67 0.05
N GLU A 147 -17.81 -6.89 1.34
CA GLU A 147 -18.49 -8.07 1.88
C GLU A 147 -19.84 -7.64 2.48
N VAL A 148 -20.92 -8.26 2.01
CA VAL A 148 -22.27 -7.99 2.52
C VAL A 148 -22.38 -8.54 3.94
N ILE A 149 -22.90 -7.73 4.87
CA ILE A 149 -23.08 -8.12 6.26
C ILE A 149 -24.38 -8.94 6.39
N GLU A 150 -24.29 -10.12 7.00
CA GLU A 150 -25.46 -10.95 7.29
C GLU A 150 -26.44 -10.22 8.21
N GLY A 151 -27.72 -10.17 7.83
CA GLY A 151 -28.76 -9.42 8.55
C GLY A 151 -28.79 -7.92 8.27
N GLY A 152 -27.93 -7.41 7.39
CA GLY A 152 -28.00 -6.06 6.83
C GLY A 152 -29.19 -5.88 5.87
N SER A 153 -29.33 -4.67 5.31
CA SER A 153 -30.45 -4.32 4.43
C SER A 153 -30.28 -4.82 3.00
N ILE A 154 -29.09 -5.28 2.62
CA ILE A 154 -28.82 -5.88 1.30
C ILE A 154 -29.44 -7.28 1.27
N PRO A 155 -30.41 -7.55 0.38
CA PRO A 155 -31.01 -8.88 0.27
C PRO A 155 -29.98 -9.96 -0.10
N GLU A 156 -30.08 -11.16 0.49
CA GLU A 156 -29.19 -12.31 0.20
C GLU A 156 -29.11 -12.69 -1.29
N ARG A 157 -30.14 -12.34 -2.07
CA ARG A 157 -30.23 -12.66 -3.51
C ARG A 157 -29.95 -11.46 -4.41
N THR A 158 -29.28 -10.44 -3.90
CA THR A 158 -28.85 -9.28 -4.70
C THR A 158 -27.83 -9.72 -5.73
N GLY A 159 -28.13 -9.55 -7.02
CA GLY A 159 -27.22 -9.94 -8.10
C GLY A 159 -26.18 -8.87 -8.43
N GLU A 160 -26.52 -7.60 -8.28
CA GLU A 160 -25.64 -6.47 -8.57
C GLU A 160 -25.86 -5.35 -7.56
N LEU A 161 -24.79 -4.61 -7.28
CA LEU A 161 -24.82 -3.37 -6.51
C LEU A 161 -24.35 -2.21 -7.40
N THR A 162 -25.01 -1.07 -7.29
CA THR A 162 -24.57 0.17 -7.93
C THR A 162 -23.60 0.88 -7.00
N ILE A 163 -22.35 1.02 -7.43
CA ILE A 163 -21.23 1.49 -6.61
C ILE A 163 -20.50 2.63 -7.33
N ALA A 164 -20.14 3.67 -6.57
CA ALA A 164 -19.23 4.74 -6.98
C ALA A 164 -18.09 4.86 -5.95
N PHE A 165 -16.90 5.27 -6.39
CA PHE A 165 -15.73 5.45 -5.53
C PHE A 165 -14.68 6.33 -6.21
N ASP A 166 -13.74 6.86 -5.44
CA ASP A 166 -12.48 7.35 -5.98
C ASP A 166 -11.47 6.20 -6.03
N ALA A 167 -10.59 6.21 -7.03
CA ALA A 167 -9.51 5.25 -7.18
C ALA A 167 -8.17 5.98 -7.32
N VAL A 168 -7.11 5.44 -6.72
CA VAL A 168 -5.75 5.93 -7.01
C VAL A 168 -5.45 5.76 -8.50
N ASP A 169 -4.64 6.67 -9.02
CA ASP A 169 -4.26 6.71 -10.42
C ASP A 169 -2.77 7.02 -10.53
N PRO A 170 -1.90 5.99 -10.53
CA PRO A 170 -0.46 6.16 -10.64
C PRO A 170 -0.02 6.94 -11.89
N SER A 171 -0.80 6.92 -12.97
CA SER A 171 -0.52 7.68 -14.19
C SER A 171 -0.56 9.20 -14.00
N LYS A 172 -1.14 9.68 -12.88
CA LYS A 172 -1.16 11.10 -12.52
C LYS A 172 0.07 11.59 -11.76
N ILE A 173 0.99 10.68 -11.43
CA ILE A 173 2.29 11.05 -10.88
C ILE A 173 3.07 11.77 -11.98
N ALA A 174 3.56 12.98 -11.70
CA ALA A 174 4.43 13.71 -12.59
C ALA A 174 5.87 13.69 -12.07
N GLU A 175 6.83 13.98 -12.95
CA GLU A 175 8.27 14.06 -12.59
C GLU A 175 8.52 14.97 -11.37
N LYS A 176 7.77 16.08 -11.24
CA LYS A 176 7.86 16.98 -10.09
C LYS A 176 7.55 16.32 -8.74
N ASP A 177 6.73 15.26 -8.74
CA ASP A 177 6.34 14.53 -7.52
C ASP A 177 7.46 13.56 -7.09
N ILE A 178 8.24 13.06 -8.06
CA ILE A 178 9.46 12.26 -7.83
C ILE A 178 10.59 13.16 -7.35
N ILE A 179 10.90 14.24 -8.08
CA ILE A 179 11.91 15.23 -7.68
C ILE A 179 11.57 15.77 -6.29
N GLY A 180 10.31 16.13 -6.10
CA GLY A 180 9.81 16.67 -4.85
C GLY A 180 10.30 18.09 -4.60
N GLY A 181 10.34 18.48 -3.33
CA GLY A 181 10.64 19.84 -2.94
C GLY A 181 10.27 20.14 -1.50
N PHE A 182 10.51 21.38 -1.10
CA PHE A 182 10.02 21.92 0.16
C PHE A 182 8.78 22.79 -0.08
N GLU A 183 7.65 22.36 0.47
CA GLU A 183 6.39 23.10 0.37
C GLU A 183 6.30 24.13 1.50
N VAL A 184 6.40 25.42 1.15
CA VAL A 184 6.48 26.52 2.14
C VAL A 184 5.23 26.63 3.02
N SER A 185 4.05 26.28 2.48
CA SER A 185 2.77 26.36 3.18
C SER A 185 2.63 25.28 4.26
N THR A 186 2.99 24.03 3.92
CA THR A 186 2.86 22.88 4.83
C THR A 186 4.13 22.62 5.64
N LYS A 187 5.26 23.25 5.26
CA LYS A 187 6.60 23.02 5.81
C LYS A 187 7.06 21.56 5.68
N LYS A 188 6.58 20.86 4.65
CA LYS A 188 6.91 19.45 4.39
C LYS A 188 7.85 19.31 3.20
N TYR A 189 8.69 18.29 3.27
CA TYR A 189 9.53 17.82 2.18
C TYR A 189 8.81 16.68 1.45
N SER A 190 9.11 16.48 0.16
CA SER A 190 8.58 15.40 -0.66
C SER A 190 9.63 14.84 -1.61
N GLY A 191 9.34 13.68 -2.20
CA GLY A 191 10.16 13.09 -3.26
C GLY A 191 11.62 12.84 -2.83
N LEU A 192 12.55 13.10 -3.75
CA LEU A 192 13.99 12.88 -3.55
C LEU A 192 14.59 13.74 -2.44
N GLU A 193 14.04 14.93 -2.17
CA GLU A 193 14.49 15.81 -1.08
C GLU A 193 14.34 15.19 0.32
N LEU A 194 13.57 14.10 0.44
CA LEU A 194 13.44 13.36 1.70
C LEU A 194 14.69 12.57 2.10
N ILE A 195 15.68 12.44 1.22
CA ILE A 195 16.95 11.77 1.55
C ILE A 195 17.65 12.42 2.75
N ASP A 196 17.58 13.75 2.86
CA ASP A 196 18.15 14.51 3.99
C ASP A 196 17.41 14.25 5.31
N LYS A 197 16.23 13.62 5.27
CA LYS A 197 15.49 13.20 6.48
C LYS A 197 15.86 11.82 6.95
N VAL A 198 16.58 11.03 6.15
CA VAL A 198 16.99 9.67 6.51
C VAL A 198 17.97 9.70 7.68
N PHE A 199 19.06 10.47 7.58
CA PHE A 199 20.06 10.57 8.64
C PHE A 199 19.49 11.01 9.99
N PRO A 200 18.71 12.10 10.10
CA PRO A 200 18.14 12.49 11.38
C PRO A 200 17.08 11.51 11.92
N LYS A 201 16.42 10.70 11.06
CA LYS A 201 15.40 9.73 11.48
C LYS A 201 16.01 8.38 11.89
N TYR A 202 17.08 7.94 11.22
CA TYR A 202 17.60 6.58 11.33
C TYR A 202 19.11 6.50 11.64
N GLY A 203 19.85 7.61 11.62
CA GLY A 203 21.29 7.64 11.87
C GLY A 203 22.14 7.04 10.75
N ILE A 204 21.58 6.83 9.57
CA ILE A 204 22.24 6.23 8.39
C ILE A 204 22.21 7.18 7.19
N VAL A 205 23.16 7.00 6.28
CA VAL A 205 23.22 7.71 5.00
C VAL A 205 22.99 6.70 3.88
N CYS A 206 22.05 7.00 2.98
CA CYS A 206 21.87 6.21 1.77
C CYS A 206 22.89 6.64 0.73
N ASP A 207 23.47 5.68 0.02
CA ASP A 207 24.50 5.91 -1.00
C ASP A 207 24.09 5.44 -2.40
N MET A 208 22.90 4.85 -2.55
CA MET A 208 22.24 4.59 -3.83
C MET A 208 20.87 5.28 -3.88
N ILE A 209 20.60 6.01 -4.95
CA ILE A 209 19.30 6.65 -5.19
C ILE A 209 18.64 5.95 -6.38
N LEU A 210 17.40 5.49 -6.20
CA LEU A 210 16.63 4.83 -7.24
C LEU A 210 15.23 5.47 -7.35
N ALA A 211 14.78 5.68 -8.58
CA ALA A 211 13.42 6.11 -8.89
C ALA A 211 12.80 5.16 -9.95
N PRO A 212 12.56 3.87 -9.62
CA PRO A 212 12.12 2.90 -10.62
C PRO A 212 10.77 3.28 -11.22
N GLY A 213 10.60 2.98 -12.51
CA GLY A 213 9.37 3.26 -13.26
C GLY A 213 9.22 4.71 -13.76
N ASP A 214 10.29 5.50 -13.76
CA ASP A 214 10.35 6.88 -14.25
C ASP A 214 10.53 7.01 -15.79
N GLY A 215 10.10 6.00 -16.57
CA GLY A 215 10.27 5.91 -18.02
C GLY A 215 8.99 5.64 -18.81
#